data_AF-A0A7X3RHD3-F1
#
_entry.id   AF-A0A7X3RHD3-F1
#
_cell.length_a   1.000
_cell.length_b   1.000
_cell.length_c   1.000
_cell.angle_alpha   90.00
_cell.angle_beta   90.00
_cell.angle_gamma   90.00
#
_symmetry.space_group_name_H-M   'P 1'
#
loop_
_entity.id
_entity.type
_entity.pdbx_description
1 polymer ?
#
loop_
_entity_poly.entity_id
_entity_poly.type
_entity_poly.pdbx_seq_one_letter_code
_entity_poly.pdbx_strand_id
1 'polypeptide(L)'
;MTKTRTLLTIPIVGLLVLAGVFSNVLAECELPPGVTPPPDPRVTAQQVEDGSGSLKDFALAARERFGIETQTIATLEQVLYSACLLRQEGSPWRSGSTYLVSLLPDGRVLVHAKSMALSGRLLNPLIYAEILSALGVEPTDLINLSSPDPAIAAQAGAAVFNTLSQEPDAAFDATSPIPGLRPGIPGASGYAAVYLSVNFGSPIVLLAGFNLNETHVVEEEIDYGDPATTAKDVVDRETLKAFVTEAGEYFLAFQEAGDFAGSWKARTAMRDPNGPWRHDSVYLYILDLTSNIILFHGAFPNRYELRPLVATIRDVVTGELILPQVIEAAKNNPEGGFVEYYFDDPSDDTDSADIPKVGYAREFTSEIRVGGRVLPFNYIVGSGFYGRAPDVVSTGPRTEVEATVSGDAIEGLTVEFARSIAGQQPDYAYNAVTDANGSLSLTISSADGVSGYYTARARNADGETVGQWHSIPLNQNQRQVLELTLSGGMKVVSVAPLTASKPVVVSEPLAVSETVPEVSGLAPNFPNPFNSATLITYHLSSPGPVQLVIYNVLGQPVRTLVDQSQAAGSYQIRWDVLDQRGVSLSTGIYIARLSYPGGVQTQRLLYLK
;
A
#
# COMPACT_ATOMS: atom_id res chain seq x y z
N MET A 1 -56.80 -23.36 20.49
CA MET A 1 -56.25 -24.27 21.52
C MET A 1 -55.26 -25.17 20.78
N THR A 2 -53.96 -25.30 21.05
CA THR A 2 -53.11 -24.98 22.21
C THR A 2 -51.64 -25.07 21.72
N LYS A 3 -50.73 -24.27 22.30
CA LYS A 3 -49.27 -24.26 22.08
C LYS A 3 -48.56 -25.40 22.84
N THR A 4 -47.44 -25.93 22.29
CA THR A 4 -46.19 -26.36 22.99
C THR A 4 -45.11 -26.75 21.94
N ARG A 5 -43.89 -26.17 21.81
CA ARG A 5 -42.64 -26.22 22.62
C ARG A 5 -42.22 -27.67 23.00
N THR A 6 -41.01 -28.23 22.79
CA THR A 6 -39.61 -27.71 22.71
C THR A 6 -38.59 -28.84 22.35
N LEU A 7 -37.37 -28.45 21.92
CA LEU A 7 -36.01 -28.97 22.23
C LEU A 7 -35.35 -30.19 21.51
N LEU A 8 -34.23 -29.84 20.83
CA LEU A 8 -32.89 -30.45 20.69
C LEU A 8 -32.64 -31.96 20.89
N THR A 9 -31.85 -32.53 19.97
CA THR A 9 -30.72 -33.43 20.30
C THR A 9 -29.71 -33.51 19.14
N ILE A 10 -28.42 -33.41 19.48
CA ILE A 10 -27.21 -33.61 18.64
C ILE A 10 -26.81 -35.09 18.68
N PRO A 11 -26.06 -35.61 17.68
CA PRO A 11 -24.87 -36.39 18.03
C PRO A 11 -23.61 -35.99 17.24
N ILE A 12 -22.48 -36.27 17.90
CA ILE A 12 -21.08 -35.89 17.64
C ILE A 12 -20.28 -37.15 17.21
N VAL A 13 -19.45 -37.01 16.14
CA VAL A 13 -18.13 -37.65 15.84
C VAL A 13 -18.09 -39.17 15.49
N GLY A 14 -17.32 -39.64 14.49
CA GLY A 14 -16.37 -38.95 13.62
C GLY A 14 -15.56 -39.77 12.60
N LEU A 15 -14.68 -39.02 11.93
CA LEU A 15 -13.40 -39.32 11.24
C LEU A 15 -13.23 -40.52 10.29
N LEU A 16 -12.99 -40.17 9.01
CA LEU A 16 -11.94 -40.77 8.17
C LEU A 16 -11.21 -39.62 7.46
N VAL A 17 -9.88 -39.66 7.55
CA VAL A 17 -8.91 -38.61 7.21
C VAL A 17 -8.26 -38.93 5.85
N LEU A 18 -7.76 -37.87 5.19
CA LEU A 18 -6.82 -37.83 4.04
C LEU A 18 -7.41 -37.84 2.62
N ALA A 19 -7.83 -36.65 2.18
CA ALA A 19 -7.38 -36.05 0.92
C ALA A 19 -7.70 -34.54 0.92
N GLY A 20 -6.68 -33.68 0.74
CA GLY A 20 -6.89 -32.25 0.48
C GLY A 20 -6.44 -31.26 1.56
N VAL A 21 -5.35 -31.49 2.28
CA VAL A 21 -4.60 -30.39 2.91
C VAL A 21 -3.67 -29.81 1.84
N PHE A 22 -4.22 -29.00 0.94
CA PHE A 22 -3.50 -28.00 0.12
C PHE A 22 -4.55 -27.15 -0.59
N SER A 23 -4.95 -26.05 0.06
CA SER A 23 -5.33 -24.76 -0.56
C SER A 23 -6.17 -23.91 0.41
N ASN A 24 -5.65 -23.64 1.61
CA ASN A 24 -5.93 -22.35 2.26
C ASN A 24 -4.90 -21.36 1.72
N VAL A 25 -4.96 -21.12 0.40
CA VAL A 25 -4.49 -19.85 -0.14
C VAL A 25 -5.63 -18.90 0.17
N LEU A 26 -5.33 -17.84 0.92
CA LEU A 26 -6.25 -16.77 1.32
C LEU A 26 -7.30 -16.52 0.22
N ALA A 27 -8.57 -16.81 0.48
CA ALA A 27 -9.64 -16.39 -0.43
C ALA A 27 -9.71 -14.87 -0.34
N GLU A 28 -9.09 -14.17 -1.29
CA GLU A 28 -8.96 -12.71 -1.25
C GLU A 28 -10.31 -11.98 -1.32
N CYS A 29 -11.36 -12.62 -1.86
CA CYS A 29 -12.71 -12.07 -1.91
C CYS A 29 -13.61 -12.75 -0.87
N GLU A 30 -13.66 -12.20 0.35
CA GLU A 30 -14.60 -12.66 1.37
C GLU A 30 -16.05 -12.32 0.99
N LEU A 31 -16.94 -13.31 1.12
CA LEU A 31 -18.38 -13.12 0.94
C LEU A 31 -18.93 -12.31 2.12
N PRO A 32 -19.59 -11.15 1.87
CA PRO A 32 -20.20 -10.38 2.94
C PRO A 32 -21.28 -11.19 3.70
N PRO A 33 -21.42 -11.01 5.02
CA PRO A 33 -22.42 -11.75 5.81
C PRO A 33 -23.84 -11.55 5.28
N GLY A 34 -24.53 -12.66 4.96
CA GLY A 34 -25.90 -12.61 4.44
C GLY A 34 -25.99 -12.43 2.91
N VAL A 35 -24.86 -12.26 2.22
CA VAL A 35 -24.80 -12.31 0.76
C VAL A 35 -24.60 -13.75 0.32
N THR A 36 -25.54 -14.26 -0.47
CA THR A 36 -25.37 -15.55 -1.16
C THR A 36 -24.38 -15.38 -2.31
N PRO A 37 -23.36 -16.26 -2.44
CA PRO A 37 -22.52 -16.26 -3.62
C PRO A 37 -23.40 -16.43 -4.86
N PRO A 38 -23.06 -15.75 -5.95
CA PRO A 38 -23.76 -15.94 -7.18
C PRO A 38 -23.55 -17.33 -7.76
N PRO A 39 -24.49 -17.83 -8.57
CA PRO A 39 -24.25 -19.04 -9.33
C PRO A 39 -23.06 -18.84 -10.27
N ASP A 40 -22.30 -19.91 -10.48
CA ASP A 40 -21.23 -19.92 -11.46
C ASP A 40 -21.78 -19.58 -12.86
N PRO A 41 -20.98 -18.88 -13.68
CA PRO A 41 -21.36 -18.62 -15.06
C PRO A 41 -21.42 -19.90 -15.87
N ARG A 42 -22.15 -19.85 -16.99
CA ARG A 42 -22.28 -20.98 -17.92
C ARG A 42 -20.92 -21.43 -18.48
N VAL A 43 -20.00 -20.48 -18.64
CA VAL A 43 -18.62 -20.72 -19.06
C VAL A 43 -17.70 -19.88 -18.20
N THR A 44 -16.66 -20.51 -17.63
CA THR A 44 -15.63 -19.87 -16.82
C THR A 44 -14.37 -19.58 -17.63
N ALA A 45 -13.51 -18.68 -17.15
CA ALA A 45 -12.21 -18.42 -17.74
C ALA A 45 -11.34 -19.68 -17.83
N GLN A 46 -11.41 -20.56 -16.81
CA GLN A 46 -10.67 -21.82 -16.80
C GLN A 46 -11.11 -22.76 -17.93
N GLN A 47 -12.42 -22.80 -18.23
CA GLN A 47 -12.95 -23.61 -19.33
C GLN A 47 -12.51 -23.08 -20.70
N VAL A 48 -12.29 -21.78 -20.84
CA VAL A 48 -11.70 -21.23 -22.08
C VAL A 48 -10.23 -21.64 -22.20
N GLU A 49 -9.45 -21.55 -21.13
CA GLU A 49 -8.04 -21.95 -21.11
C GLU A 49 -7.82 -23.44 -21.40
N ASP A 50 -8.70 -24.32 -20.90
CA ASP A 50 -8.60 -25.77 -21.14
C ASP A 50 -9.29 -26.23 -22.44
N GLY A 51 -9.92 -25.30 -23.17
CA GLY A 51 -10.60 -25.54 -24.44
C GLY A 51 -11.98 -26.20 -24.34
N SER A 52 -12.52 -26.41 -23.14
CA SER A 52 -13.87 -26.94 -22.93
C SER A 52 -14.98 -25.89 -23.09
N GLY A 53 -14.64 -24.60 -23.10
CA GLY A 53 -15.52 -23.45 -23.34
C GLY A 53 -15.00 -22.53 -24.45
N SER A 54 -15.89 -21.76 -25.07
CA SER A 54 -15.51 -20.79 -26.09
C SER A 54 -15.37 -19.38 -25.51
N LEU A 55 -14.51 -18.57 -26.12
CA LEU A 55 -14.32 -17.17 -25.71
C LEU A 55 -15.62 -16.34 -25.85
N LYS A 56 -16.42 -16.65 -26.89
CA LYS A 56 -17.74 -16.07 -27.09
C LYS A 56 -18.66 -16.39 -25.91
N ASP A 57 -18.80 -17.66 -25.55
CA ASP A 57 -19.72 -18.07 -24.49
C ASP A 57 -19.29 -17.51 -23.13
N PHE A 58 -17.98 -17.38 -22.89
CA PHE A 58 -17.44 -16.69 -21.72
C PHE A 58 -17.82 -15.21 -21.68
N ALA A 59 -17.65 -14.47 -22.79
CA ALA A 59 -18.04 -13.06 -22.89
C ALA A 59 -19.56 -12.87 -22.70
N LEU A 60 -20.37 -13.77 -23.26
CA LEU A 60 -21.82 -13.74 -23.11
C LEU A 60 -22.27 -14.09 -21.69
N ALA A 61 -21.60 -15.03 -21.02
CA ALA A 61 -21.85 -15.34 -19.61
C ALA A 61 -21.50 -14.15 -18.71
N ALA A 62 -20.43 -13.42 -19.03
CA ALA A 62 -20.07 -12.18 -18.35
C ALA A 62 -21.15 -11.10 -18.56
N ARG A 63 -21.61 -10.89 -19.80
CA ARG A 63 -22.72 -9.98 -20.11
C ARG A 63 -23.98 -10.32 -19.30
N GLU A 64 -24.39 -11.59 -19.29
CA GLU A 64 -25.56 -12.05 -18.51
C GLU A 64 -25.37 -11.74 -17.02
N ARG A 65 -24.19 -12.04 -16.48
CA ARG A 65 -23.87 -11.80 -15.06
C ARG A 65 -23.96 -10.32 -14.69
N PHE A 66 -23.17 -9.47 -15.35
CA PHE A 66 -23.03 -8.07 -14.98
C PHE A 66 -24.27 -7.26 -15.39
N GLY A 67 -24.97 -7.66 -16.46
CA GLY A 67 -26.28 -7.10 -16.81
C GLY A 67 -27.31 -7.31 -15.69
N ILE A 68 -27.49 -8.56 -15.23
CA ILE A 68 -28.45 -8.89 -14.15
C ILE A 68 -28.10 -8.19 -12.85
N GLU A 69 -26.82 -8.18 -12.44
CA GLU A 69 -26.36 -7.50 -11.23
C GLU A 69 -26.72 -6.02 -11.20
N THR A 70 -26.74 -5.36 -12.36
CA THR A 70 -27.18 -3.97 -12.41
C THR A 70 -28.71 -3.86 -12.38
N GLN A 71 -29.45 -4.75 -13.05
CA GLN A 71 -30.91 -4.68 -13.16
C GLN A 71 -31.67 -5.07 -11.88
N THR A 72 -31.23 -6.11 -11.18
CA THR A 72 -31.63 -6.32 -9.79
C THR A 72 -30.88 -5.30 -8.96
N ILE A 73 -31.50 -4.59 -8.03
CA ILE A 73 -30.75 -3.71 -7.10
C ILE A 73 -29.84 -4.63 -6.29
N ALA A 74 -28.66 -4.94 -6.84
CA ALA A 74 -27.62 -5.64 -6.12
C ALA A 74 -27.30 -4.76 -4.93
N THR A 75 -27.20 -5.37 -3.74
CA THR A 75 -26.64 -4.63 -2.63
C THR A 75 -25.24 -4.16 -3.05
N LEU A 76 -24.82 -2.99 -2.58
CA LEU A 76 -23.47 -2.51 -2.84
C LEU A 76 -22.43 -3.62 -2.57
N GLU A 77 -22.61 -4.37 -1.48
CA GLU A 77 -21.85 -5.56 -1.14
C GLU A 77 -21.76 -6.63 -2.25
N GLN A 78 -22.86 -6.90 -2.97
CA GLN A 78 -22.85 -7.84 -4.11
C GLN A 78 -22.05 -7.30 -5.29
N VAL A 79 -22.19 -6.00 -5.61
CA VAL A 79 -21.40 -5.37 -6.68
C VAL A 79 -19.91 -5.41 -6.36
N LEU A 80 -19.54 -5.15 -5.10
CA LEU A 80 -18.15 -5.18 -4.64
C LEU A 80 -17.57 -6.59 -4.65
N TYR A 81 -18.36 -7.58 -4.22
CA TYR A 81 -17.97 -8.97 -4.29
C TYR A 81 -17.71 -9.41 -5.74
N SER A 82 -18.57 -9.01 -6.67
CA SER A 82 -18.39 -9.32 -8.09
C SER A 82 -17.21 -8.60 -8.74
N ALA A 83 -16.98 -7.32 -8.40
CA ALA A 83 -15.80 -6.59 -8.82
C ALA A 83 -14.51 -7.25 -8.31
N CYS A 84 -14.54 -7.75 -7.08
CA CYS A 84 -13.44 -8.53 -6.50
C CYS A 84 -13.21 -9.84 -7.26
N LEU A 85 -14.27 -10.63 -7.48
CA LEU A 85 -14.19 -11.90 -8.21
C LEU A 85 -13.65 -11.72 -9.62
N LEU A 86 -14.07 -10.67 -10.34
CA LEU A 86 -13.56 -10.36 -11.67
C LEU A 86 -12.02 -10.25 -11.69
N ARG A 87 -11.43 -9.84 -10.57
CA ARG A 87 -10.00 -9.59 -10.43
C ARG A 87 -9.22 -10.74 -9.79
N GLN A 88 -9.87 -11.63 -9.06
CA GLN A 88 -9.21 -12.73 -8.36
C GLN A 88 -8.76 -13.84 -9.32
N GLU A 89 -7.48 -14.22 -9.29
CA GLU A 89 -6.96 -15.35 -10.07
C GLU A 89 -7.60 -16.67 -9.61
N GLY A 90 -8.00 -17.51 -10.57
CA GLY A 90 -8.71 -18.77 -10.29
C GLY A 90 -10.21 -18.59 -10.02
N SER A 91 -10.74 -17.38 -10.10
CA SER A 91 -12.18 -17.15 -10.09
C SER A 91 -12.82 -17.59 -11.43
N PRO A 92 -14.16 -17.70 -11.49
CA PRO A 92 -14.85 -17.97 -12.75
C PRO A 92 -14.55 -16.96 -13.88
N TRP A 93 -14.04 -15.77 -13.54
CA TRP A 93 -13.84 -14.65 -14.47
C TRP A 93 -12.38 -14.40 -14.84
N ARG A 94 -11.44 -15.12 -14.22
CA ARG A 94 -10.01 -14.92 -14.45
C ARG A 94 -9.21 -16.21 -14.25
N SER A 95 -8.58 -16.67 -15.32
CA SER A 95 -7.59 -17.76 -15.30
C SER A 95 -6.55 -17.52 -16.38
N GLY A 96 -5.28 -17.45 -16.01
CA GLY A 96 -4.16 -17.38 -16.95
C GLY A 96 -4.25 -16.16 -17.89
N SER A 97 -4.46 -16.40 -19.17
CA SER A 97 -4.59 -15.36 -20.20
C SER A 97 -6.04 -14.93 -20.45
N THR A 98 -7.01 -15.66 -19.91
CA THR A 98 -8.43 -15.40 -20.06
C THR A 98 -8.95 -14.59 -18.89
N TYR A 99 -9.31 -13.34 -19.19
CA TYR A 99 -9.91 -12.41 -18.25
C TYR A 99 -10.71 -11.34 -18.98
N LEU A 100 -11.38 -10.48 -18.21
CA LEU A 100 -12.22 -9.40 -18.74
C LEU A 100 -11.55 -8.02 -18.60
N VAL A 101 -11.79 -7.18 -19.59
CA VAL A 101 -11.56 -5.73 -19.55
C VAL A 101 -12.89 -5.05 -19.87
N SER A 102 -13.32 -4.08 -19.06
CA SER A 102 -14.51 -3.28 -19.36
C SER A 102 -14.11 -1.89 -19.86
N LEU A 103 -14.81 -1.40 -20.88
CA LEU A 103 -14.64 -0.07 -21.43
C LEU A 103 -15.92 0.76 -21.29
N LEU A 104 -15.73 2.06 -21.11
CA LEU A 104 -16.76 3.07 -21.31
C LEU A 104 -17.01 3.29 -22.83
N PRO A 105 -18.14 3.93 -23.22
CA PRO A 105 -18.45 4.21 -24.63
C PRO A 105 -17.51 5.17 -25.34
N ASP A 106 -16.63 5.85 -24.61
CA ASP A 106 -15.56 6.68 -25.18
C ASP A 106 -14.26 5.88 -25.43
N GLY A 107 -14.24 4.58 -25.10
CA GLY A 107 -13.07 3.71 -25.24
C GLY A 107 -12.13 3.74 -24.04
N ARG A 108 -12.49 4.42 -22.95
CA ARG A 108 -11.69 4.46 -21.73
C ARG A 108 -11.83 3.17 -20.93
N VAL A 109 -10.71 2.63 -20.45
CA VAL A 109 -10.69 1.41 -19.63
C VAL A 109 -11.34 1.71 -18.28
N LEU A 110 -12.46 1.07 -17.98
CA LEU A 110 -13.15 1.18 -16.70
C LEU A 110 -12.53 0.24 -15.67
N VAL A 111 -12.58 -1.07 -15.93
CA VAL A 111 -11.97 -2.11 -15.08
C VAL A 111 -11.08 -3.00 -15.92
N HIS A 112 -9.90 -3.30 -15.41
CA HIS A 112 -8.99 -4.28 -15.99
C HIS A 112 -8.72 -5.36 -14.95
N ALA A 113 -9.15 -6.60 -15.22
CA ALA A 113 -9.08 -7.70 -14.25
C ALA A 113 -7.67 -7.91 -13.67
N LYS A 114 -6.66 -7.86 -14.54
CA LYS A 114 -5.25 -8.04 -14.21
C LYS A 114 -4.50 -6.79 -13.73
N SER A 115 -4.72 -5.62 -14.34
CA SER A 115 -3.92 -4.41 -14.10
C SER A 115 -4.78 -3.14 -13.99
N MET A 116 -5.19 -2.77 -12.79
CA MET A 116 -5.95 -1.53 -12.52
C MET A 116 -5.14 -0.25 -12.77
N ALA A 117 -3.82 -0.34 -12.92
CA ALA A 117 -3.01 0.79 -13.37
C ALA A 117 -3.45 1.34 -14.74
N LEU A 118 -4.07 0.49 -15.57
CA LEU A 118 -4.61 0.87 -16.88
C LEU A 118 -6.03 1.45 -16.80
N SER A 119 -6.69 1.40 -15.63
CA SER A 119 -8.00 2.01 -15.43
C SER A 119 -7.92 3.52 -15.59
N GLY A 120 -8.83 4.07 -16.38
CA GLY A 120 -8.87 5.47 -16.78
C GLY A 120 -8.07 5.79 -18.05
N ARG A 121 -7.31 4.86 -18.62
CA ARG A 121 -6.54 5.11 -19.86
C ARG A 121 -7.43 4.94 -21.09
N LEU A 122 -7.24 5.81 -22.08
CA LEU A 122 -7.94 5.71 -23.37
C LEU A 122 -7.33 4.60 -24.24
N LEU A 123 -8.16 3.72 -24.79
CA LEU A 123 -7.70 2.71 -25.73
C LEU A 123 -7.20 3.35 -27.03
N ASN A 124 -6.21 2.74 -27.69
CA ASN A 124 -5.75 3.16 -29.00
C ASN A 124 -6.96 3.29 -29.96
N PRO A 125 -7.15 4.45 -30.62
CA PRO A 125 -8.33 4.72 -31.44
C PRO A 125 -8.52 3.72 -32.58
N LEU A 126 -7.44 3.13 -33.11
CA LEU A 126 -7.53 2.13 -34.17
C LEU A 126 -8.06 0.79 -33.65
N ILE A 127 -7.70 0.39 -32.42
CA ILE A 127 -8.28 -0.79 -31.77
C ILE A 127 -9.74 -0.52 -31.45
N TYR A 128 -10.04 0.67 -30.90
CA TYR A 128 -11.41 0.99 -30.50
C TYR A 128 -12.35 1.11 -31.69
N ALA A 129 -11.91 1.72 -32.80
CA ALA A 129 -12.67 1.77 -34.04
C ALA A 129 -12.97 0.36 -34.60
N GLU A 130 -12.02 -0.57 -34.51
CA GLU A 130 -12.24 -1.98 -34.90
C GLU A 130 -13.31 -2.65 -34.03
N ILE A 131 -13.26 -2.44 -32.72
CA ILE A 131 -14.27 -2.94 -31.78
C ILE A 131 -15.65 -2.37 -32.12
N LEU A 132 -15.76 -1.04 -32.27
CA LEU A 132 -17.01 -0.38 -32.59
C LEU A 132 -17.58 -0.82 -33.94
N SER A 133 -16.72 -0.96 -34.96
CA SER A 133 -17.12 -1.48 -36.28
C SER A 133 -17.65 -2.91 -36.17
N ALA A 134 -17.00 -3.78 -35.39
CA ALA A 134 -17.46 -5.15 -35.17
C ALA A 134 -18.82 -5.18 -34.45
N LEU A 135 -19.05 -4.24 -33.54
CA LEU A 135 -20.32 -4.06 -32.81
C LEU A 135 -21.41 -3.37 -33.64
N GLY A 136 -21.15 -3.06 -34.91
CA GLY A 136 -22.14 -2.52 -35.84
C GLY A 136 -22.28 -1.00 -35.85
N VAL A 137 -21.31 -0.26 -35.32
CA VAL A 137 -21.27 1.21 -35.48
C VAL A 137 -20.94 1.53 -36.94
N GLU A 138 -21.71 2.44 -37.53
CA GLU A 138 -21.57 2.82 -38.93
C GLU A 138 -20.23 3.52 -39.20
N PRO A 139 -19.57 3.25 -40.35
CA PRO A 139 -18.28 3.88 -40.68
C PRO A 139 -18.31 5.42 -40.68
N THR A 140 -19.45 6.03 -41.03
CA THR A 140 -19.62 7.48 -40.98
C THR A 140 -19.55 8.02 -39.57
N ASP A 141 -20.10 7.33 -38.59
CA ASP A 141 -20.07 7.74 -37.19
C ASP A 141 -18.66 7.56 -36.61
N LEU A 142 -17.96 6.47 -36.98
CA LEU A 142 -16.56 6.27 -36.59
C LEU A 142 -15.64 7.41 -37.07
N ILE A 143 -15.81 7.86 -38.31
CA ILE A 143 -15.07 9.01 -38.86
C ILE A 143 -15.42 10.29 -38.09
N ASN A 144 -16.71 10.50 -37.84
CA ASN A 144 -17.23 11.71 -37.22
C ASN A 144 -16.89 11.83 -35.73
N LEU A 145 -16.59 10.74 -35.02
CA LEU A 145 -16.11 10.77 -33.63
C LEU A 145 -14.84 11.61 -33.44
N SER A 146 -13.99 11.68 -34.48
CA SER A 146 -12.76 12.49 -34.47
C SER A 146 -12.92 13.84 -35.17
N SER A 147 -14.16 14.25 -35.45
CA SER A 147 -14.44 15.52 -36.13
C SER A 147 -13.99 16.71 -35.27
N PRO A 148 -13.32 17.72 -35.85
CA PRO A 148 -13.01 18.96 -35.13
C PRO A 148 -14.28 19.81 -34.87
N ASP A 149 -15.40 19.51 -35.53
CA ASP A 149 -16.70 20.14 -35.25
C ASP A 149 -17.38 19.44 -34.06
N PRO A 150 -17.57 20.12 -32.92
CA PRO A 150 -18.16 19.52 -31.72
C PRO A 150 -19.58 19.01 -31.92
N ALA A 151 -20.36 19.62 -32.81
CA ALA A 151 -21.74 19.18 -33.07
C ALA A 151 -21.76 17.85 -33.83
N ILE A 152 -20.87 17.69 -34.81
CA ILE A 152 -20.71 16.44 -35.56
C ILE A 152 -20.19 15.33 -34.65
N ALA A 153 -19.18 15.63 -33.82
CA ALA A 153 -18.64 14.67 -32.87
C ALA A 153 -19.69 14.23 -31.82
N ALA A 154 -20.48 15.17 -31.31
CA ALA A 154 -21.56 14.87 -30.36
C ALA A 154 -22.67 14.00 -30.99
N GLN A 155 -23.04 14.27 -32.25
CA GLN A 155 -24.02 13.46 -32.97
C GLN A 155 -23.51 12.03 -33.20
N ALA A 156 -22.24 11.87 -33.60
CA ALA A 156 -21.61 10.56 -33.75
C ALA A 156 -21.53 9.81 -32.41
N GLY A 157 -21.17 10.49 -31.33
CA GLY A 157 -21.17 9.93 -29.98
C GLY A 157 -22.56 9.43 -29.55
N ALA A 158 -23.62 10.17 -29.87
CA ALA A 158 -24.99 9.74 -29.62
C ALA A 158 -25.39 8.51 -30.47
N ALA A 159 -24.95 8.44 -31.73
CA ALA A 159 -25.19 7.28 -32.60
C ALA A 159 -24.47 6.02 -32.09
N VAL A 160 -23.22 6.17 -31.65
CA VAL A 160 -22.45 5.10 -30.99
C VAL A 160 -23.17 4.63 -29.73
N PHE A 161 -23.58 5.55 -28.85
CA PHE A 161 -24.32 5.24 -27.63
C PHE A 161 -25.60 4.45 -27.92
N ASN A 162 -26.38 4.86 -28.93
CA ASN A 162 -27.63 4.19 -29.32
C ASN A 162 -27.37 2.77 -29.84
N THR A 163 -26.32 2.60 -30.64
CA THR A 163 -25.92 1.29 -31.18
C THR A 163 -25.50 0.35 -30.06
N LEU A 164 -24.62 0.81 -29.17
CA LEU A 164 -24.16 0.02 -28.03
C LEU A 164 -25.29 -0.31 -27.04
N SER A 165 -26.29 0.55 -26.93
CA SER A 165 -27.47 0.33 -26.10
C SER A 165 -28.40 -0.78 -26.63
N GLN A 166 -28.19 -1.27 -27.87
CA GLN A 166 -28.81 -2.51 -28.36
C GLN A 166 -28.10 -3.78 -27.87
N GLU A 167 -27.11 -3.64 -26.99
CA GLU A 167 -26.32 -4.72 -26.38
C GLU A 167 -25.68 -5.70 -27.40
N PRO A 168 -25.05 -5.19 -28.48
CA PRO A 168 -24.43 -6.04 -29.49
C PRO A 168 -23.26 -6.85 -28.92
N ASP A 169 -22.90 -7.91 -29.64
CA ASP A 169 -21.71 -8.70 -29.36
C ASP A 169 -21.07 -9.22 -30.65
N ALA A 170 -19.74 -9.21 -30.71
CA ALA A 170 -18.99 -9.58 -31.89
C ALA A 170 -17.53 -9.92 -31.56
N ALA A 171 -16.91 -10.77 -32.39
CA ALA A 171 -15.47 -10.92 -32.42
C ALA A 171 -14.83 -9.72 -33.13
N PHE A 172 -13.65 -9.29 -32.68
CA PHE A 172 -12.88 -8.22 -33.32
C PHE A 172 -11.42 -8.65 -33.51
N ASP A 173 -10.77 -8.15 -34.56
CA ASP A 173 -9.37 -8.44 -34.85
C ASP A 173 -8.62 -7.22 -35.42
N ALA A 174 -7.90 -6.51 -34.54
CA ALA A 174 -7.00 -5.45 -34.92
C ALA A 174 -5.55 -5.92 -35.18
N THR A 175 -5.26 -7.22 -35.06
CA THR A 175 -3.89 -7.76 -35.25
C THR A 175 -3.46 -7.75 -36.71
N SER A 176 -4.40 -7.94 -37.62
CA SER A 176 -4.15 -7.95 -39.05
C SER A 176 -4.04 -6.51 -39.60
N PRO A 177 -3.00 -6.18 -40.39
CA PRO A 177 -2.94 -4.89 -41.06
C PRO A 177 -4.00 -4.79 -42.15
N ILE A 178 -4.55 -3.59 -42.34
CA ILE A 178 -5.40 -3.27 -43.49
C ILE A 178 -4.57 -2.36 -44.41
N PRO A 179 -4.13 -2.86 -45.60
CA PRO A 179 -3.26 -2.12 -46.49
C PRO A 179 -3.81 -0.73 -46.83
N GLY A 180 -3.01 0.31 -46.57
CA GLY A 180 -3.37 1.70 -46.85
C GLY A 180 -4.33 2.35 -45.85
N LEU A 181 -4.80 1.62 -44.83
CA LEU A 181 -5.76 2.13 -43.83
C LEU A 181 -5.19 2.12 -42.41
N ARG A 182 -4.70 0.97 -41.93
CA ARG A 182 -4.12 0.84 -40.58
C ARG A 182 -3.07 -0.26 -40.46
N PRO A 183 -2.03 -0.08 -39.63
CA PRO A 183 -1.13 -1.17 -39.28
C PRO A 183 -1.85 -2.23 -38.44
N GLY A 184 -1.28 -3.44 -38.41
CA GLY A 184 -1.69 -4.50 -37.51
C GLY A 184 -1.14 -4.25 -36.09
N ILE A 185 -1.97 -4.47 -35.08
CA ILE A 185 -1.63 -4.21 -33.67
C ILE A 185 -1.55 -5.57 -32.94
N PRO A 186 -0.35 -6.07 -32.63
CA PRO A 186 -0.16 -7.41 -32.05
C PRO A 186 -0.99 -7.61 -30.78
N GLY A 187 -1.69 -8.74 -30.68
CA GLY A 187 -2.49 -9.07 -29.48
C GLY A 187 -3.80 -8.29 -29.34
N ALA A 188 -4.18 -7.44 -30.30
CA ALA A 188 -5.42 -6.67 -30.30
C ALA A 188 -6.60 -7.39 -30.96
N SER A 189 -6.90 -8.61 -30.50
CA SER A 189 -8.07 -9.39 -30.93
C SER A 189 -8.81 -9.94 -29.72
N GLY A 190 -10.11 -10.23 -29.88
CA GLY A 190 -10.89 -10.82 -28.80
C GLY A 190 -12.38 -10.91 -29.14
N TYR A 191 -13.20 -11.01 -28.09
CA TYR A 191 -14.65 -10.97 -28.20
C TYR A 191 -15.20 -9.81 -27.37
N ALA A 192 -16.02 -8.96 -28.00
CA ALA A 192 -16.70 -7.85 -27.36
C ALA A 192 -18.16 -8.22 -27.10
N ALA A 193 -18.65 -7.95 -25.90
CA ALA A 193 -20.07 -8.07 -25.54
C ALA A 193 -20.50 -6.85 -24.74
N VAL A 194 -21.65 -6.26 -25.07
CA VAL A 194 -22.12 -5.02 -24.45
C VAL A 194 -23.30 -5.29 -23.53
N TYR A 195 -23.35 -4.64 -22.36
CA TYR A 195 -24.56 -4.57 -21.54
C TYR A 195 -24.86 -3.12 -21.16
N LEU A 196 -26.13 -2.78 -20.98
CA LEU A 196 -26.53 -1.49 -20.45
C LEU A 196 -26.46 -1.49 -18.92
N SER A 197 -25.51 -0.74 -18.36
CA SER A 197 -25.43 -0.58 -16.90
C SER A 197 -26.50 0.41 -16.43
N VAL A 198 -27.47 -0.05 -15.63
CA VAL A 198 -28.46 0.87 -15.04
C VAL A 198 -27.83 1.78 -13.97
N ASN A 199 -26.74 1.35 -13.34
CA ASN A 199 -26.01 2.14 -12.33
C ASN A 199 -25.32 3.34 -12.95
N PHE A 200 -24.71 3.16 -14.14
CA PHE A 200 -24.06 4.25 -14.89
C PHE A 200 -24.99 4.94 -15.90
N GLY A 201 -26.16 4.36 -16.19
CA GLY A 201 -27.04 4.81 -17.28
C GLY A 201 -26.35 4.79 -18.64
N SER A 202 -25.39 3.88 -18.84
CA SER A 202 -24.46 3.89 -19.97
C SER A 202 -24.08 2.47 -20.39
N PRO A 203 -23.91 2.18 -21.70
CA PRO A 203 -23.44 0.88 -22.15
C PRO A 203 -21.99 0.65 -21.72
N ILE A 204 -21.70 -0.58 -21.28
CA ILE A 204 -20.36 -1.02 -20.92
C ILE A 204 -19.93 -2.10 -21.91
N VAL A 205 -18.78 -1.93 -22.54
CA VAL A 205 -18.21 -2.91 -23.46
C VAL A 205 -17.29 -3.85 -22.70
N LEU A 206 -17.63 -5.13 -22.63
CA LEU A 206 -16.79 -6.18 -22.07
C LEU A 206 -15.93 -6.80 -23.17
N LEU A 207 -14.62 -6.78 -22.99
CA LEU A 207 -13.66 -7.45 -23.85
C LEU A 207 -13.14 -8.70 -23.16
N ALA A 208 -13.27 -9.85 -23.83
CA ALA A 208 -12.72 -11.12 -23.42
C ALA A 208 -11.57 -11.54 -24.35
N GLY A 209 -10.52 -12.12 -23.78
CA GLY A 209 -9.38 -12.68 -24.53
C GLY A 209 -8.44 -11.63 -25.12
N PHE A 210 -8.66 -10.36 -24.78
CA PHE A 210 -7.80 -9.26 -25.18
C PHE A 210 -6.80 -8.93 -24.07
N ASN A 211 -5.53 -9.25 -24.28
CA ASN A 211 -4.46 -8.96 -23.34
C ASN A 211 -4.02 -7.48 -23.42
N LEU A 212 -4.90 -6.59 -22.96
CA LEU A 212 -4.67 -5.15 -22.93
C LEU A 212 -3.41 -4.83 -22.10
N ASN A 213 -2.55 -3.97 -22.62
CA ASN A 213 -1.30 -3.55 -21.98
C ASN A 213 -0.94 -2.12 -22.42
N GLU A 214 0.18 -1.57 -21.94
CA GLU A 214 0.60 -0.18 -22.20
C GLU A 214 0.71 0.16 -23.69
N THR A 215 1.05 -0.79 -24.59
CA THR A 215 1.15 -0.51 -26.03
C THR A 215 -0.21 -0.39 -26.72
N HIS A 216 -1.31 -0.73 -26.02
CA HIS A 216 -2.67 -0.69 -26.53
C HIS A 216 -3.44 0.56 -26.11
N VAL A 217 -2.87 1.40 -25.26
CA VAL A 217 -3.50 2.63 -24.78
C VAL A 217 -2.78 3.86 -25.34
N VAL A 218 -3.48 4.98 -25.37
CA VAL A 218 -2.92 6.27 -25.80
C VAL A 218 -2.10 6.88 -24.67
N GLU A 219 -1.03 7.57 -25.06
CA GLU A 219 -0.35 8.53 -24.19
C GLU A 219 -1.13 9.85 -24.27
N GLU A 220 -1.97 10.10 -23.26
CA GLU A 220 -2.71 11.35 -23.14
C GLU A 220 -1.84 12.39 -22.43
N GLU A 221 -1.93 13.65 -22.87
CA GLU A 221 -1.35 14.76 -22.11
C GLU A 221 -1.98 14.81 -20.71
N ILE A 222 -1.12 14.82 -19.70
CA ILE A 222 -1.53 14.81 -18.31
C ILE A 222 -1.60 16.27 -17.82
N ASP A 223 -2.80 16.72 -17.47
CA ASP A 223 -2.98 17.95 -16.73
C ASP A 223 -2.71 17.67 -15.25
N TYR A 224 -1.58 18.13 -14.73
CA TYR A 224 -1.22 17.95 -13.32
C TYR A 224 -1.84 19.00 -12.39
N GLY A 225 -2.51 20.03 -12.94
CA GLY A 225 -2.78 21.26 -12.20
C GLY A 225 -1.50 22.05 -11.90
N ASP A 226 -1.57 22.95 -10.92
CA ASP A 226 -0.44 23.76 -10.46
C ASP A 226 -0.35 23.73 -8.91
N PRO A 227 -0.01 22.57 -8.31
CA PRO A 227 0.09 22.46 -6.86
C PRO A 227 1.29 23.25 -6.33
N ALA A 228 1.07 23.98 -5.23
CA ALA A 228 2.12 24.66 -4.48
C ALA A 228 2.97 23.67 -3.67
N THR A 229 2.38 22.55 -3.23
CA THR A 229 3.07 21.50 -2.48
C THR A 229 3.04 20.19 -3.27
N THR A 230 4.20 19.69 -3.69
CA THR A 230 4.32 18.42 -4.40
C THR A 230 4.68 17.27 -3.46
N ALA A 231 4.55 16.03 -3.93
CA ALA A 231 4.95 14.83 -3.20
C ALA A 231 6.44 14.84 -2.81
N LYS A 232 7.31 15.54 -3.57
CA LYS A 232 8.73 15.73 -3.26
C LYS A 232 8.97 16.65 -2.08
N ASP A 233 8.04 17.57 -1.83
CA ASP A 233 8.14 18.57 -0.76
C ASP A 233 7.65 18.01 0.58
N VAL A 234 7.01 16.84 0.58
CA VAL A 234 6.48 16.18 1.78
C VAL A 234 7.62 15.59 2.61
N VAL A 235 7.99 16.29 3.67
CA VAL A 235 9.05 15.89 4.62
C VAL A 235 8.59 15.92 6.08
N ASP A 236 7.42 16.49 6.34
CA ASP A 236 6.84 16.65 7.67
C ASP A 236 5.30 16.66 7.65
N ARG A 237 4.69 16.86 8.82
CA ARG A 237 3.24 16.87 8.97
C ARG A 237 2.56 18.06 8.28
N GLU A 238 3.19 19.23 8.28
CA GLU A 238 2.61 20.45 7.69
C GLU A 238 2.59 20.36 6.17
N THR A 239 3.71 19.94 5.57
CA THR A 239 3.84 19.68 4.14
C THR A 239 2.92 18.54 3.68
N LEU A 240 2.77 17.47 4.48
CA LEU A 240 1.81 16.39 4.19
C LEU A 240 0.35 16.88 4.19
N LYS A 241 -0.04 17.71 5.16
CA LYS A 241 -1.39 18.29 5.23
C LYS A 241 -1.69 19.16 4.02
N ALA A 242 -0.74 20.01 3.63
CA ALA A 242 -0.87 20.87 2.45
C ALA A 242 -1.02 20.04 1.17
N PHE A 243 -0.11 19.07 0.96
CA PHE A 243 -0.13 18.15 -0.17
C PHE A 243 -1.47 17.41 -0.33
N VAL A 244 -1.99 16.78 0.74
CA VAL A 244 -3.26 16.04 0.70
C VAL A 244 -4.45 16.97 0.44
N THR A 245 -4.42 18.19 1.00
CA THR A 245 -5.47 19.19 0.80
C THR A 245 -5.54 19.62 -0.66
N GLU A 246 -4.41 20.02 -1.23
CA GLU A 246 -4.33 20.45 -2.63
C GLU A 246 -4.70 19.31 -3.59
N ALA A 247 -4.27 18.08 -3.31
CA ALA A 247 -4.64 16.90 -4.10
C ALA A 247 -6.16 16.65 -4.11
N GLY A 248 -6.81 16.81 -2.96
CA GLY A 248 -8.25 16.65 -2.86
C GLY A 248 -9.02 17.77 -3.55
N GLU A 249 -8.55 19.01 -3.47
CA GLU A 249 -9.14 20.15 -4.20
C GLU A 249 -8.97 20.00 -5.72
N TYR A 250 -7.81 19.53 -6.19
CA TYR A 250 -7.56 19.19 -7.58
C TYR A 250 -8.54 18.11 -8.09
N PHE A 251 -8.78 17.05 -7.32
CA PHE A 251 -9.78 16.03 -7.68
C PHE A 251 -11.22 16.56 -7.61
N LEU A 252 -11.54 17.38 -6.61
CA LEU A 252 -12.86 17.99 -6.40
C LEU A 252 -13.28 18.86 -7.59
N ALA A 253 -12.36 19.63 -8.16
CA ALA A 253 -12.63 20.54 -9.27
C ALA A 253 -13.28 19.83 -10.48
N PHE A 254 -12.84 18.62 -10.81
CA PHE A 254 -13.44 17.82 -11.89
C PHE A 254 -14.85 17.36 -11.55
N GLN A 255 -15.09 16.99 -10.30
CA GLN A 255 -16.40 16.55 -9.83
C GLN A 255 -17.42 17.71 -9.86
N GLU A 256 -17.02 18.90 -9.42
CA GLU A 256 -17.86 20.11 -9.45
C GLU A 256 -18.15 20.59 -10.88
N ALA A 257 -17.17 20.45 -11.79
CA ALA A 257 -17.35 20.74 -13.20
C ALA A 257 -18.24 19.70 -13.92
N GLY A 258 -18.50 18.54 -13.30
CA GLY A 258 -19.14 17.40 -13.97
C GLY A 258 -18.26 16.79 -15.07
N ASP A 259 -16.95 17.03 -15.03
CA ASP A 259 -15.99 16.52 -15.99
C ASP A 259 -15.50 15.12 -15.58
N PHE A 260 -16.32 14.12 -15.87
CA PHE A 260 -15.99 12.72 -15.59
C PHE A 260 -14.73 12.27 -16.32
N ALA A 261 -14.47 12.74 -17.54
CA ALA A 261 -13.26 12.36 -18.28
C ALA A 261 -12.01 12.94 -17.60
N GLY A 262 -12.09 14.20 -17.15
CA GLY A 262 -11.07 14.86 -16.35
C GLY A 262 -10.77 14.13 -15.05
N SER A 263 -11.78 13.59 -14.34
CA SER A 263 -11.53 12.84 -13.10
C SER A 263 -10.80 11.50 -13.31
N TRP A 264 -10.93 10.87 -14.49
CA TRP A 264 -10.09 9.72 -14.87
C TRP A 264 -8.64 10.14 -15.20
N LYS A 265 -8.46 11.28 -15.88
CA LYS A 265 -7.13 11.83 -16.17
C LYS A 265 -6.41 12.25 -14.89
N ALA A 266 -7.12 12.85 -13.93
CA ALA A 266 -6.59 13.18 -12.61
C ALA A 266 -5.99 11.97 -11.90
N ARG A 267 -6.66 10.81 -11.95
CA ARG A 267 -6.11 9.56 -11.41
C ARG A 267 -4.86 9.09 -12.14
N THR A 268 -4.74 9.35 -13.44
CA THR A 268 -3.51 9.08 -14.19
C THR A 268 -2.39 10.00 -13.71
N ALA A 269 -2.66 11.30 -13.54
CA ALA A 269 -1.73 12.28 -12.96
C ALA A 269 -1.25 11.86 -11.56
N MET A 270 -2.15 11.39 -10.70
CA MET A 270 -1.86 10.92 -9.35
C MET A 270 -1.05 9.62 -9.29
N ARG A 271 -0.95 8.87 -10.40
CA ARG A 271 -0.12 7.65 -10.48
C ARG A 271 1.25 7.90 -11.09
N ASP A 272 1.48 9.02 -11.78
CA ASP A 272 2.73 9.29 -12.47
C ASP A 272 3.87 9.56 -11.47
N PRO A 273 4.88 8.68 -11.37
CA PRO A 273 6.01 8.87 -10.44
C PRO A 273 6.90 10.08 -10.78
N ASN A 274 6.74 10.68 -11.96
CA ASN A 274 7.45 11.90 -12.36
C ASN A 274 6.62 13.17 -12.14
N GLY A 275 5.34 13.03 -11.82
CA GLY A 275 4.41 14.14 -11.58
C GLY A 275 4.51 14.70 -10.16
N PRO A 276 3.77 15.79 -9.86
CA PRO A 276 3.77 16.41 -8.53
C PRO A 276 2.99 15.60 -7.50
N TRP A 277 2.13 14.67 -7.91
CA TRP A 277 1.23 13.93 -7.02
C TRP A 277 1.78 12.59 -6.52
N ARG A 278 2.99 12.20 -6.96
CA ARG A 278 3.63 10.97 -6.53
C ARG A 278 5.16 11.10 -6.60
N HIS A 279 5.82 10.73 -5.51
CA HIS A 279 7.28 10.63 -5.45
C HIS A 279 7.68 9.59 -4.41
N ASP A 280 8.48 8.60 -4.81
CA ASP A 280 8.94 7.50 -3.95
C ASP A 280 7.78 6.91 -3.11
N SER A 281 7.87 6.98 -1.78
CA SER A 281 6.88 6.44 -0.84
C SER A 281 5.68 7.36 -0.59
N VAL A 282 5.71 8.59 -1.11
CA VAL A 282 4.63 9.58 -1.00
C VAL A 282 3.70 9.43 -2.21
N TYR A 283 2.50 8.91 -1.94
CA TYR A 283 1.46 8.68 -2.94
C TYR A 283 0.08 8.88 -2.31
N LEU A 284 -0.92 9.12 -3.17
CA LEU A 284 -2.30 9.35 -2.75
C LEU A 284 -3.13 8.05 -2.73
N TYR A 285 -4.12 8.00 -1.85
CA TYR A 285 -5.23 7.06 -1.92
C TYR A 285 -6.55 7.82 -1.78
N ILE A 286 -7.61 7.30 -2.43
CA ILE A 286 -8.96 7.87 -2.35
C ILE A 286 -9.92 6.77 -1.90
N LEU A 287 -10.65 7.04 -0.82
CA LEU A 287 -11.67 6.16 -0.25
C LEU A 287 -13.04 6.74 -0.60
N ASP A 288 -13.88 6.01 -1.30
CA ASP A 288 -15.27 6.38 -1.56
C ASP A 288 -16.13 5.88 -0.40
N LEU A 289 -16.64 6.81 0.42
CA LEU A 289 -17.50 6.51 1.56
C LEU A 289 -18.94 6.23 1.13
N THR A 290 -19.38 6.77 -0.01
CA THR A 290 -20.72 6.52 -0.55
C THR A 290 -20.84 5.08 -1.03
N SER A 291 -19.82 4.58 -1.74
CA SER A 291 -19.78 3.20 -2.26
C SER A 291 -18.95 2.26 -1.39
N ASN A 292 -18.44 2.73 -0.25
CA ASN A 292 -17.68 1.94 0.72
C ASN A 292 -16.51 1.14 0.10
N ILE A 293 -15.72 1.78 -0.78
CA ILE A 293 -14.56 1.17 -1.46
C ILE A 293 -13.31 2.03 -1.45
N ILE A 294 -12.17 1.38 -1.67
CA ILE A 294 -10.95 2.05 -2.12
C ILE A 294 -11.12 2.36 -3.61
N LEU A 295 -11.36 3.63 -3.93
CA LEU A 295 -11.57 4.10 -5.30
C LEU A 295 -10.26 4.24 -6.08
N PHE A 296 -9.19 4.59 -5.37
CA PHE A 296 -7.88 4.85 -5.97
C PHE A 296 -6.75 4.52 -5.00
N HIS A 297 -5.67 3.95 -5.51
CA HIS A 297 -4.42 3.80 -4.78
C HIS A 297 -3.21 4.03 -5.69
N GLY A 298 -2.41 5.07 -5.42
CA GLY A 298 -1.34 5.54 -6.28
C GLY A 298 -0.18 4.55 -6.48
N ALA A 299 0.16 3.77 -5.45
CA ALA A 299 1.26 2.79 -5.53
C ALA A 299 0.82 1.35 -5.88
N PHE A 300 -0.25 0.85 -5.25
CA PHE A 300 -0.68 -0.55 -5.36
C PHE A 300 -2.12 -0.71 -5.88
N PRO A 301 -2.45 -0.18 -7.08
CA PRO A 301 -3.82 -0.23 -7.61
C PRO A 301 -4.33 -1.67 -7.77
N ASN A 302 -3.43 -2.61 -8.10
CA ASN A 302 -3.79 -4.00 -8.27
C ASN A 302 -4.17 -4.70 -6.96
N ARG A 303 -3.66 -4.25 -5.82
CA ARG A 303 -3.96 -4.88 -4.54
C ARG A 303 -5.24 -4.32 -3.92
N TYR A 304 -5.45 -3.00 -4.04
CA TYR A 304 -6.44 -2.32 -3.20
C TYR A 304 -7.66 -1.73 -3.93
N GLU A 305 -7.55 -1.34 -5.21
CA GLU A 305 -8.70 -0.67 -5.85
C GLU A 305 -9.91 -1.58 -6.03
N LEU A 306 -11.10 -1.02 -5.82
CA LEU A 306 -12.40 -1.71 -5.80
C LEU A 306 -12.55 -2.73 -4.66
N ARG A 307 -11.66 -2.72 -3.66
CA ARG A 307 -11.84 -3.49 -2.43
C ARG A 307 -12.74 -2.71 -1.46
N PRO A 308 -13.59 -3.40 -0.66
CA PRO A 308 -14.39 -2.75 0.39
C PRO A 308 -13.51 -2.01 1.41
N LEU A 309 -14.00 -0.92 2.02
CA LEU A 309 -13.26 -0.24 3.10
C LEU A 309 -13.20 -1.04 4.40
N VAL A 310 -14.06 -2.05 4.53
CA VAL A 310 -13.99 -3.06 5.60
C VAL A 310 -12.98 -4.17 5.29
N ALA A 311 -12.21 -4.05 4.20
CA ALA A 311 -11.16 -5.00 3.85
C ALA A 311 -10.17 -5.20 5.01
N THR A 312 -9.60 -6.39 5.05
CA THR A 312 -8.62 -6.86 6.05
C THR A 312 -7.25 -6.21 5.88
N ILE A 313 -7.18 -4.92 5.52
CA ILE A 313 -5.92 -4.16 5.55
C ILE A 313 -5.55 -3.99 7.01
N ARG A 314 -4.64 -4.85 7.44
CA ARG A 314 -4.12 -4.88 8.79
C ARG A 314 -2.80 -4.16 8.84
N ASP A 315 -2.63 -3.41 9.89
CA ASP A 315 -1.35 -2.97 10.35
C ASP A 315 -0.49 -4.21 10.57
N VAL A 316 0.63 -4.26 9.86
CA VAL A 316 1.53 -5.41 9.81
C VAL A 316 2.19 -5.71 11.17
N VAL A 317 2.20 -4.74 12.09
CA VAL A 317 2.77 -4.88 13.43
C VAL A 317 1.69 -5.14 14.48
N THR A 318 0.60 -4.36 14.49
CA THR A 318 -0.44 -4.46 15.54
C THR A 318 -1.53 -5.47 15.20
N GLY A 319 -1.70 -5.80 13.92
CA GLY A 319 -2.80 -6.62 13.42
C GLY A 319 -4.16 -5.90 13.39
N GLU A 320 -4.22 -4.64 13.83
CA GLU A 320 -5.43 -3.82 13.80
C GLU A 320 -5.78 -3.37 12.39
N LEU A 321 -7.05 -3.05 12.14
CA LEU A 321 -7.45 -2.54 10.84
C LEU A 321 -7.03 -1.07 10.67
N ILE A 322 -6.38 -0.75 9.55
CA ILE A 322 -5.86 0.59 9.27
C ILE A 322 -6.99 1.54 8.87
N LEU A 323 -7.85 1.12 7.94
CA LEU A 323 -8.86 2.00 7.33
C LEU A 323 -9.86 2.61 8.33
N PRO A 324 -10.35 1.89 9.37
CA PRO A 324 -11.20 2.50 10.39
C PRO A 324 -10.53 3.68 11.10
N GLN A 325 -9.23 3.58 11.42
CA GLN A 325 -8.48 4.65 12.08
C GLN A 325 -8.26 5.85 11.15
N VAL A 326 -7.95 5.58 9.87
CA VAL A 326 -7.85 6.61 8.82
C VAL A 326 -9.17 7.36 8.64
N ILE A 327 -10.28 6.63 8.55
CA ILE A 327 -11.62 7.19 8.39
C ILE A 327 -11.99 8.04 9.61
N GLU A 328 -11.71 7.54 10.82
CA GLU A 328 -11.94 8.30 12.06
C GLU A 328 -11.14 9.60 12.09
N ALA A 329 -9.84 9.56 11.76
CA ALA A 329 -8.97 10.73 11.69
C ALA A 329 -9.49 11.78 10.69
N ALA A 330 -9.96 11.35 9.52
CA ALA A 330 -10.48 12.24 8.49
C ALA A 330 -11.82 12.90 8.88
N LYS A 331 -12.68 12.20 9.62
CA LYS A 331 -14.06 12.64 9.92
C LYS A 331 -14.19 13.46 11.19
N ASN A 332 -13.30 13.27 12.16
CA ASN A 332 -13.37 13.97 13.45
C ASN A 332 -12.98 15.46 13.37
N ASN A 333 -12.36 15.89 12.27
CA ASN A 333 -11.97 17.27 12.03
C ASN A 333 -12.25 17.65 10.56
N PRO A 334 -13.00 18.75 10.29
CA PRO A 334 -13.25 19.22 8.92
C PRO A 334 -11.97 19.53 8.12
N GLU A 335 -10.86 19.84 8.79
CA GLU A 335 -9.57 20.03 8.12
C GLU A 335 -8.88 18.71 7.80
N GLY A 336 -9.27 17.60 8.41
CA GLY A 336 -8.59 16.30 8.36
C GLY A 336 -7.77 16.00 9.62
N GLY A 337 -7.16 14.82 9.66
CA GLY A 337 -6.45 14.33 10.84
C GLY A 337 -5.27 13.43 10.49
N PHE A 338 -4.32 13.36 11.42
CA PHE A 338 -3.17 12.47 11.33
C PHE A 338 -3.46 11.12 11.98
N VAL A 339 -2.85 10.08 11.42
CA VAL A 339 -2.87 8.72 11.95
C VAL A 339 -1.54 8.05 11.64
N GLU A 340 -1.03 7.25 12.55
CA GLU A 340 0.19 6.47 12.34
C GLU A 340 -0.17 4.99 12.25
N TYR A 341 0.38 4.29 11.26
CA TYR A 341 0.14 2.88 11.03
C TYR A 341 1.31 2.27 10.26
N TYR A 342 1.52 0.96 10.37
CA TYR A 342 2.53 0.25 9.60
C TYR A 342 1.94 -0.30 8.31
N PHE A 343 2.58 -0.02 7.18
CA PHE A 343 2.10 -0.36 5.84
C PHE A 343 3.25 -0.48 4.84
N ASP A 344 3.15 -1.37 3.86
CA ASP A 344 4.21 -1.64 2.89
C ASP A 344 4.69 -0.37 2.17
N ASP A 345 6.00 -0.10 2.20
CA ASP A 345 6.63 1.00 1.48
C ASP A 345 6.93 0.57 0.03
N PRO A 346 6.32 1.21 -1.00
CA PRO A 346 6.55 0.85 -2.39
C PRO A 346 7.97 1.14 -2.90
N SER A 347 8.77 1.90 -2.16
CA SER A 347 10.19 2.15 -2.45
C SER A 347 11.13 1.15 -1.76
N ASP A 348 10.62 0.34 -0.84
CA ASP A 348 11.37 -0.63 -0.06
C ASP A 348 10.94 -2.08 -0.37
N ASP A 349 11.68 -2.72 -1.26
CA ASP A 349 11.48 -4.13 -1.64
C ASP A 349 11.83 -5.13 -0.51
N THR A 350 12.26 -4.67 0.68
CA THR A 350 12.67 -5.54 1.79
C THR A 350 11.54 -5.93 2.74
N ASP A 351 10.30 -5.48 2.50
CA ASP A 351 9.13 -5.79 3.34
C ASP A 351 9.32 -5.30 4.80
N SER A 352 10.12 -4.24 5.01
CA SER A 352 10.43 -3.68 6.33
C SER A 352 9.24 -2.90 6.88
N ALA A 353 8.27 -3.64 7.38
CA ALA A 353 7.11 -3.24 8.17
C ALA A 353 7.44 -2.48 9.48
N ASP A 354 8.69 -2.07 9.71
CA ASP A 354 9.20 -1.63 11.02
C ASP A 354 9.21 -0.10 11.21
N ILE A 355 8.92 0.67 10.15
CA ILE A 355 8.81 2.13 10.21
C ILE A 355 7.34 2.52 10.03
N PRO A 356 6.72 3.21 11.01
CA PRO A 356 5.35 3.64 10.87
C PRO A 356 5.24 4.71 9.78
N LYS A 357 4.19 4.61 8.97
CA LYS A 357 3.77 5.65 8.05
C LYS A 357 3.03 6.73 8.84
N VAL A 358 3.50 7.97 8.74
CA VAL A 358 2.74 9.13 9.22
C VAL A 358 1.74 9.50 8.14
N GLY A 359 0.48 9.13 8.36
CA GLY A 359 -0.62 9.39 7.45
C GLY A 359 -1.37 10.69 7.80
N TYR A 360 -1.91 11.34 6.77
CA TYR A 360 -2.91 12.40 6.90
C TYR A 360 -4.06 12.09 5.96
N ALA A 361 -5.29 12.31 6.43
CA ALA A 361 -6.48 12.09 5.64
C ALA A 361 -7.52 13.17 5.90
N ARG A 362 -8.25 13.57 4.86
CA ARG A 362 -9.31 14.59 4.91
C ARG A 362 -10.52 14.13 4.10
N GLU A 363 -11.71 14.34 4.66
CA GLU A 363 -12.98 14.12 3.96
C GLU A 363 -13.31 15.31 3.04
N PHE A 364 -13.80 14.99 1.86
CA PHE A 364 -14.33 15.90 0.86
C PHE A 364 -15.74 15.46 0.48
N THR A 365 -16.58 16.43 0.18
CA THR A 365 -17.96 16.21 -0.24
C THR A 365 -18.20 16.92 -1.55
N SER A 366 -18.71 16.20 -2.54
CA SER A 366 -19.15 16.75 -3.81
C SER A 366 -20.53 16.22 -4.18
N GLU A 367 -21.10 16.73 -5.26
CA GLU A 367 -22.33 16.21 -5.85
C GLU A 367 -22.00 15.59 -7.21
N ILE A 368 -22.45 14.36 -7.45
CA ILE A 368 -22.32 13.71 -8.76
C ILE A 368 -23.68 13.72 -9.46
N ARG A 369 -23.67 14.08 -10.73
CA ARG A 369 -24.85 14.06 -11.61
C ARG A 369 -24.88 12.76 -12.41
N VAL A 370 -25.81 11.85 -12.09
CA VAL A 370 -26.00 10.59 -12.82
C VAL A 370 -27.44 10.50 -13.31
N GLY A 371 -27.64 10.41 -14.63
CA GLY A 371 -28.98 10.26 -15.22
C GLY A 371 -29.97 11.35 -14.83
N GLY A 372 -29.50 12.61 -14.67
CA GLY A 372 -30.32 13.75 -14.24
C GLY A 372 -30.63 13.82 -12.74
N ARG A 373 -30.11 12.87 -11.94
CA ARG A 373 -30.18 12.90 -10.47
C ARG A 373 -28.89 13.46 -9.89
N VAL A 374 -29.01 14.23 -8.82
CA VAL A 374 -27.89 14.73 -8.02
C VAL A 374 -27.74 13.83 -6.80
N LEU A 375 -26.58 13.21 -6.64
CA LEU A 375 -26.27 12.31 -5.52
C LEU A 375 -25.06 12.84 -4.74
N PRO A 376 -25.09 12.80 -3.39
CA PRO A 376 -23.93 13.15 -2.60
C PRO A 376 -22.82 12.13 -2.79
N PHE A 377 -21.60 12.62 -2.95
CA PHE A 377 -20.40 11.82 -3.06
C PHE A 377 -19.41 12.25 -1.99
N ASN A 378 -19.30 11.44 -0.95
CA ASN A 378 -18.37 11.66 0.14
C ASN A 378 -17.16 10.76 -0.07
N TYR A 379 -15.97 11.34 -0.04
CA TYR A 379 -14.74 10.61 -0.22
C TYR A 379 -13.65 11.17 0.68
N ILE A 380 -12.68 10.32 1.03
CA ILE A 380 -11.49 10.71 1.76
C ILE A 380 -10.32 10.67 0.81
N VAL A 381 -9.52 11.72 0.82
CA VAL A 381 -8.18 11.71 0.22
C VAL A 381 -7.17 11.61 1.35
N GLY A 382 -6.17 10.75 1.17
CA GLY A 382 -5.07 10.63 2.13
C GLY A 382 -3.75 10.28 1.48
N SER A 383 -2.69 10.52 2.25
CA SER A 383 -1.31 10.19 1.90
C SER A 383 -0.50 9.99 3.19
N GLY A 384 0.77 9.65 3.04
CA GLY A 384 1.70 9.62 4.15
C GLY A 384 3.13 9.42 3.66
N PHE A 385 4.08 9.61 4.58
CA PHE A 385 5.50 9.37 4.38
C PHE A 385 6.04 8.46 5.49
N TYR A 386 7.19 7.85 5.24
CA TYR A 386 7.83 6.91 6.17
C TYR A 386 8.94 7.62 6.94
N GLY A 387 8.93 7.50 8.26
CA GLY A 387 9.98 8.03 9.14
C GLY A 387 9.73 9.44 9.68
N ARG A 388 10.46 9.80 10.76
CA ARG A 388 10.37 11.11 11.44
C ARG A 388 10.83 12.25 10.52
N ALA A 389 10.10 13.36 10.59
CA ALA A 389 10.55 14.64 10.05
C ALA A 389 11.97 15.00 10.55
N PRO A 390 12.83 15.64 9.73
CA PRO A 390 14.20 15.96 10.11
C PRO A 390 14.27 17.02 11.21
N ASP A 391 15.18 16.80 12.16
CA ASP A 391 15.88 17.75 13.04
C ASP A 391 15.16 19.06 13.40
N VAL A 392 14.35 18.99 14.47
CA VAL A 392 14.16 20.13 15.37
C VAL A 392 14.57 19.68 16.77
N VAL A 393 15.69 20.20 17.26
CA VAL A 393 16.09 20.08 18.66
C VAL A 393 15.05 20.82 19.50
N SER A 394 14.03 20.09 19.95
CA SER A 394 13.00 20.58 20.86
C SER A 394 13.36 20.19 22.29
N THR A 395 13.29 21.15 23.20
CA THR A 395 13.39 20.96 24.65
C THR A 395 12.13 20.25 25.19
N GLY A 396 11.87 19.02 24.74
CA GLY A 396 10.61 18.28 24.81
C GLY A 396 10.34 17.46 26.09
N PRO A 397 9.14 16.82 26.15
CA PRO A 397 8.37 16.48 27.35
C PRO A 397 8.92 15.32 28.20
N ARG A 398 8.69 15.39 29.52
CA ARG A 398 9.03 14.32 30.49
C ARG A 398 7.81 13.42 30.76
N THR A 399 8.04 12.11 30.85
CA THR A 399 7.10 11.16 31.46
C THR A 399 7.69 10.75 32.81
N GLU A 400 6.89 10.64 33.88
CA GLU A 400 7.38 10.12 35.16
C GLU A 400 6.63 8.84 35.47
N VAL A 401 7.34 7.73 35.63
CA VAL A 401 6.73 6.45 36.00
C VAL A 401 7.11 6.16 37.45
N GLU A 402 6.29 5.41 38.16
CA GLU A 402 6.62 4.85 39.46
C GLU A 402 6.10 3.41 39.44
N ALA A 403 6.95 2.42 39.71
CA ALA A 403 6.60 1.02 39.47
C ALA A 403 6.97 0.15 40.67
N THR A 404 5.99 -0.19 41.52
CA THR A 404 6.19 -1.07 42.67
C THR A 404 6.23 -2.52 42.23
N VAL A 405 7.30 -3.25 42.60
CA VAL A 405 7.37 -4.70 42.42
C VAL A 405 6.92 -5.37 43.71
N SER A 406 5.88 -6.21 43.66
CA SER A 406 5.39 -6.98 44.81
C SER A 406 5.77 -8.47 44.70
N GLY A 407 6.43 -8.98 45.75
CA GLY A 407 6.94 -10.35 45.86
C GLY A 407 7.88 -10.53 47.05
N ASP A 408 8.37 -11.75 47.31
CA ASP A 408 9.39 -11.99 48.34
C ASP A 408 10.64 -11.14 48.06
N ALA A 409 11.24 -10.55 49.10
CA ALA A 409 12.36 -9.63 48.94
C ALA A 409 13.59 -10.34 48.31
N ILE A 410 14.00 -9.87 47.13
CA ILE A 410 15.21 -10.35 46.42
C ILE A 410 16.26 -9.23 46.50
N GLU A 411 17.39 -9.52 47.15
CA GLU A 411 18.52 -8.59 47.27
C GLU A 411 19.19 -8.35 45.90
N GLY A 412 19.53 -7.09 45.59
CA GLY A 412 20.22 -6.73 44.35
C GLY A 412 19.35 -6.74 43.08
N LEU A 413 18.03 -6.59 43.21
CA LEU A 413 17.11 -6.57 42.06
C LEU A 413 17.37 -5.36 41.16
N THR A 414 17.65 -5.61 39.88
CA THR A 414 17.76 -4.58 38.83
C THR A 414 16.66 -4.73 37.81
N VAL A 415 16.05 -3.63 37.34
CA VAL A 415 15.04 -3.67 36.28
C VAL A 415 15.54 -2.95 35.04
N GLU A 416 15.60 -3.71 33.94
CA GLU A 416 16.02 -3.25 32.63
C GLU A 416 14.79 -2.97 31.76
N PHE A 417 14.83 -1.85 31.04
CA PHE A 417 13.81 -1.50 30.04
C PHE A 417 14.39 -1.60 28.65
N ALA A 418 13.67 -2.31 27.79
CA ALA A 418 13.89 -2.29 26.35
C ALA A 418 12.61 -1.80 25.70
N ARG A 419 12.68 -0.67 24.98
CA ARG A 419 11.62 -0.30 24.05
C ARG A 419 11.59 -1.38 22.96
N SER A 420 10.40 -1.85 22.62
CA SER A 420 10.24 -2.86 21.56
C SER A 420 10.43 -2.21 20.18
N ILE A 421 11.66 -1.81 19.86
CA ILE A 421 12.09 -1.37 18.53
C ILE A 421 13.32 -2.21 18.19
N ALA A 422 13.30 -2.90 17.05
CA ALA A 422 14.44 -3.68 16.59
C ALA A 422 15.58 -2.73 16.17
N GLY A 423 16.72 -2.80 16.86
CA GLY A 423 17.99 -2.25 16.37
C GLY A 423 18.34 -0.81 16.73
N GLN A 424 17.46 -0.01 17.34
CA GLN A 424 17.86 1.26 17.97
C GLN A 424 18.21 1.05 19.44
N GLN A 425 19.42 1.43 19.87
CA GLN A 425 19.63 1.77 21.28
C GLN A 425 18.88 3.08 21.54
N PRO A 426 17.88 3.09 22.42
CA PRO A 426 17.06 4.29 22.60
C PRO A 426 17.77 5.29 23.52
N ASP A 427 17.77 6.57 23.12
CA ASP A 427 18.18 7.71 23.94
C ASP A 427 17.12 8.00 25.03
N TYR A 428 17.02 7.10 26.02
CA TYR A 428 16.34 7.38 27.28
C TYR A 428 17.24 7.09 28.48
N ALA A 429 17.21 7.99 29.46
CA ALA A 429 17.78 7.74 30.77
C ALA A 429 16.68 7.20 31.68
N TYR A 430 16.96 6.11 32.39
CA TYR A 430 16.10 5.61 33.45
C TYR A 430 16.85 5.60 34.77
N ASN A 431 16.15 5.90 35.86
CA ASN A 431 16.67 5.79 37.22
C ASN A 431 15.71 4.95 38.05
N ALA A 432 16.22 3.93 38.71
CA ALA A 432 15.45 3.00 39.50
C ALA A 432 15.97 3.00 40.95
N VAL A 433 15.11 3.33 41.91
CA VAL A 433 15.46 3.41 43.34
C VAL A 433 14.51 2.49 44.12
N THR A 434 15.06 1.54 44.87
CA THR A 434 14.30 0.73 45.83
C THR A 434 14.21 1.42 47.18
N ASP A 435 13.01 1.45 47.77
CA ASP A 435 12.81 1.92 49.14
C ASP A 435 13.17 0.83 50.18
N ALA A 436 13.07 1.19 51.46
CA ALA A 436 13.39 0.30 52.59
C ALA A 436 12.49 -0.94 52.70
N ASN A 437 11.38 -1.00 51.95
CA ASN A 437 10.44 -2.12 51.93
C ASN A 437 10.59 -2.98 50.67
N GLY A 438 11.58 -2.69 49.81
CA GLY A 438 11.78 -3.40 48.54
C GLY A 438 10.87 -2.90 47.40
N SER A 439 10.12 -1.81 47.60
CA SER A 439 9.33 -1.20 46.53
C SER A 439 10.24 -0.42 45.59
N LEU A 440 10.21 -0.77 44.31
CA LEU A 440 10.93 -0.06 43.26
C LEU A 440 10.19 1.23 42.87
N SER A 441 10.93 2.30 42.60
CA SER A 441 10.44 3.53 41.97
C SER A 441 11.28 3.79 40.74
N LEU A 442 10.66 4.00 39.58
CA LEU A 442 11.35 4.06 38.29
C LEU A 442 10.98 5.30 37.48
N THR A 443 11.90 6.24 37.35
CA THR A 443 11.73 7.39 36.45
C THR A 443 12.33 7.07 35.08
N ILE A 444 11.57 7.27 33.99
CA ILE A 444 12.07 7.16 32.59
C ILE A 444 11.98 8.52 31.91
N SER A 445 13.09 9.05 31.44
CA SER A 445 13.18 10.34 30.74
C SER A 445 13.76 10.16 29.34
N SER A 446 13.09 10.71 28.32
CA SER A 446 13.59 10.78 26.93
C SER A 446 13.37 12.19 26.39
N ALA A 447 14.26 12.63 25.50
CA ALA A 447 14.15 13.93 24.82
C ALA A 447 12.93 14.01 23.89
N ASP A 448 12.44 12.86 23.41
CA ASP A 448 11.41 12.75 22.38
C ASP A 448 9.99 12.47 22.91
N GLY A 449 9.82 12.41 24.23
CA GLY A 449 8.58 11.96 24.86
C GLY A 449 8.41 10.43 24.80
N VAL A 450 8.12 9.84 25.95
CA VAL A 450 8.09 8.39 26.14
C VAL A 450 6.66 7.87 25.94
N SER A 451 6.18 7.83 24.70
CA SER A 451 4.96 7.09 24.35
C SER A 451 5.27 5.76 23.66
N GLY A 452 4.53 4.72 24.02
CA GLY A 452 4.62 3.41 23.39
C GLY A 452 4.71 2.26 24.39
N TYR A 453 4.92 1.06 23.85
CA TYR A 453 5.00 -0.18 24.63
C TYR A 453 6.43 -0.53 24.98
N TYR A 454 6.67 -0.79 26.26
CA TYR A 454 7.97 -1.14 26.79
C TYR A 454 7.97 -2.58 27.29
N THR A 455 9.13 -3.23 27.12
CA THR A 455 9.44 -4.49 27.81
C THR A 455 10.26 -4.18 29.04
N ALA A 456 9.83 -4.66 30.20
CA ALA A 456 10.62 -4.60 31.43
C ALA A 456 11.09 -6.01 31.81
N ARG A 457 12.33 -6.13 32.28
CA ARG A 457 12.89 -7.36 32.83
C ARG A 457 13.49 -7.09 34.20
N ALA A 458 13.04 -7.82 35.22
CA ALA A 458 13.68 -7.81 36.53
C ALA A 458 14.73 -8.92 36.59
N ARG A 459 15.96 -8.57 36.98
CA ARG A 459 17.07 -9.49 37.20
C ARG A 459 17.50 -9.48 38.67
N ASN A 460 17.84 -10.64 39.22
CA ASN A 460 18.46 -10.75 40.54
C ASN A 460 19.97 -10.40 40.48
N ALA A 461 20.64 -10.40 41.64
CA ALA A 461 22.07 -10.10 41.75
C ALA A 461 22.98 -11.03 40.91
N ASP A 462 22.51 -12.24 40.60
CA ASP A 462 23.22 -13.22 39.76
C ASP A 462 22.95 -13.03 38.25
N GLY A 463 22.14 -12.04 37.88
CA GLY A 463 21.79 -11.70 36.49
C GLY A 463 20.64 -12.52 35.90
N GLU A 464 20.02 -13.41 36.68
CA GLU A 464 18.90 -14.24 36.25
C GLU A 464 17.61 -13.43 36.17
N THR A 465 16.84 -13.63 35.10
CA THR A 465 15.53 -12.98 34.94
C THR A 465 14.50 -13.61 35.87
N VAL A 466 14.02 -12.84 36.85
CA VAL A 466 13.03 -13.25 37.85
C VAL A 466 11.63 -12.67 37.60
N GLY A 467 11.49 -11.80 36.59
CA GLY A 467 10.20 -11.28 36.11
C GLY A 467 10.35 -10.59 34.75
N GLN A 468 9.34 -10.70 33.89
CA GLN A 468 9.34 -10.09 32.55
C GLN A 468 7.94 -9.65 32.12
N TRP A 469 7.83 -8.43 31.60
CA TRP A 469 6.58 -7.80 31.15
C TRP A 469 6.78 -7.23 29.77
N HIS A 470 5.91 -7.56 28.81
CA HIS A 470 6.17 -7.35 27.38
C HIS A 470 5.42 -6.16 26.76
N SER A 471 4.55 -5.48 27.50
CA SER A 471 3.69 -4.44 26.93
C SER A 471 3.24 -3.43 27.99
N ILE A 472 4.20 -2.68 28.53
CA ILE A 472 3.90 -1.58 29.46
C ILE A 472 3.57 -0.34 28.63
N PRO A 473 2.30 0.13 28.61
CA PRO A 473 1.91 1.30 27.83
C PRO A 473 2.30 2.57 28.59
N LEU A 474 3.19 3.37 28.03
CA LEU A 474 3.52 4.70 28.55
C LEU A 474 2.90 5.77 27.66
N ASN A 475 2.34 6.80 28.29
CA ASN A 475 1.75 7.96 27.61
C ASN A 475 2.54 9.23 27.94
N GLN A 476 2.64 10.15 26.99
CA GLN A 476 3.33 11.43 27.19
C GLN A 476 2.63 12.32 28.22
N ASN A 477 3.40 13.18 28.91
CA ASN A 477 2.92 14.20 29.86
C ASN A 477 2.08 13.68 31.04
N GLN A 478 2.25 12.40 31.38
CA GLN A 478 1.55 11.76 32.50
C GLN A 478 2.55 11.22 33.53
N ARG A 479 2.13 11.24 34.79
CA ARG A 479 2.68 10.40 35.85
C ARG A 479 1.86 9.11 35.93
N GLN A 480 2.51 7.95 35.81
CA GLN A 480 1.84 6.65 35.89
C GLN A 480 2.42 5.81 37.03
N VAL A 481 1.55 5.24 37.87
CA VAL A 481 1.93 4.29 38.93
C VAL A 481 1.54 2.87 38.53
N LEU A 482 2.52 1.99 38.43
CA LEU A 482 2.39 0.59 38.02
C LEU A 482 2.66 -0.34 39.22
N GLU A 483 1.92 -1.44 39.31
CA GLU A 483 2.22 -2.55 40.21
C GLU A 483 2.56 -3.78 39.37
N LEU A 484 3.77 -4.30 39.57
CA LEU A 484 4.33 -5.45 38.87
C LEU A 484 4.48 -6.61 39.86
N THR A 485 3.83 -7.74 39.61
CA THR A 485 3.99 -8.93 40.46
C THR A 485 4.96 -9.90 39.79
N LEU A 486 5.96 -10.42 40.53
CA LEU A 486 6.98 -11.33 39.99
C LEU A 486 6.40 -12.61 39.37
N SER A 487 5.19 -13.01 39.78
CA SER A 487 4.42 -14.10 39.16
C SER A 487 3.82 -13.78 37.78
N GLY A 488 4.16 -12.64 37.18
CA GLY A 488 3.73 -12.21 35.84
C GLY A 488 2.45 -11.37 35.80
N GLY A 489 1.94 -10.94 36.96
CA GLY A 489 0.82 -10.01 37.04
C GLY A 489 1.25 -8.56 36.77
N MET A 490 0.41 -7.78 36.09
CA MET A 490 0.58 -6.33 35.91
C MET A 490 -0.72 -5.61 36.20
N LYS A 491 -0.67 -4.55 37.01
CA LYS A 491 -1.82 -3.69 37.29
C LYS A 491 -1.42 -2.22 37.25
N VAL A 492 -2.14 -1.43 36.46
CA VAL A 492 -2.04 0.04 36.54
C VAL A 492 -2.80 0.49 37.79
N VAL A 493 -2.09 1.14 38.72
CA VAL A 493 -2.65 1.54 40.01
C VAL A 493 -3.25 2.94 39.93
N SER A 494 -2.59 3.87 39.25
CA SER A 494 -3.14 5.21 39.01
C SER A 494 -2.43 5.94 37.84
N VAL A 495 -3.13 6.92 37.27
CA VAL A 495 -2.63 7.81 36.19
C VAL A 495 -3.00 9.25 36.54
N ALA A 496 -2.04 10.18 36.51
CA ALA A 496 -2.25 11.60 36.76
C ALA A 496 -1.52 12.49 35.74
N PRO A 497 -2.05 13.65 35.33
CA PRO A 497 -1.35 14.59 34.45
C PRO A 497 -0.22 15.30 35.19
N LEU A 498 0.92 15.53 34.50
CA LEU A 498 2.01 16.34 35.04
C LEU A 498 1.58 17.81 35.07
N THR A 499 1.34 18.35 36.26
CA THR A 499 1.03 19.78 36.41
C THR A 499 2.29 20.58 36.18
N ALA A 500 2.29 21.48 35.18
CA ALA A 500 3.44 22.29 34.79
C ALA A 500 4.10 22.96 36.00
N SER A 501 5.27 22.48 36.41
CA SER A 501 6.13 23.21 37.33
C SER A 501 6.73 24.39 36.57
N LYS A 502 6.68 25.57 37.21
CA LYS A 502 7.14 26.85 36.66
C LYS A 502 8.48 26.74 35.92
N PRO A 503 8.66 27.43 34.78
CA PRO A 503 9.91 27.38 34.04
C PRO A 503 11.06 27.94 34.88
N VAL A 504 12.09 27.13 35.07
CA VAL A 504 13.39 27.54 35.58
C VAL A 504 14.21 28.01 34.38
N VAL A 505 14.65 29.27 34.42
CA VAL A 505 15.60 29.82 33.45
C VAL A 505 16.99 29.24 33.75
N VAL A 506 17.62 28.58 32.78
CA VAL A 506 19.04 28.24 32.86
C VAL A 506 19.74 28.72 31.59
N SER A 507 20.85 29.41 31.82
CA SER A 507 21.76 30.06 30.88
C SER A 507 22.77 29.10 30.22
N GLU A 508 23.02 29.35 28.93
CA GLU A 508 24.12 28.96 28.02
C GLU A 508 24.52 27.46 27.84
N PRO A 509 24.78 26.99 26.60
CA PRO A 509 25.04 25.59 26.30
C PRO A 509 26.53 25.20 26.41
N LEU A 510 26.80 23.96 26.82
CA LEU A 510 28.07 23.26 26.62
C LEU A 510 27.90 22.21 25.50
N ALA A 511 28.91 22.10 24.65
CA ALA A 511 28.97 21.28 23.43
C ALA A 511 28.82 19.76 23.70
N VAL A 512 28.16 19.06 22.77
CA VAL A 512 28.02 17.59 22.75
C VAL A 512 29.04 16.99 21.76
N SER A 513 29.69 15.91 22.16
CA SER A 513 30.68 15.13 21.39
C SER A 513 30.01 13.92 20.73
N GLU A 514 30.14 13.76 19.42
CA GLU A 514 29.84 12.50 18.70
C GLU A 514 30.91 11.44 18.99
N THR A 515 30.52 10.19 19.21
CA THR A 515 31.44 9.08 19.49
C THR A 515 31.93 8.42 18.21
N VAL A 516 33.25 8.49 18.00
CA VAL A 516 33.95 7.84 16.88
C VAL A 516 34.06 6.33 17.13
N PRO A 517 33.80 5.45 16.15
CA PRO A 517 33.98 4.00 16.31
C PRO A 517 35.41 3.64 16.72
N GLU A 518 35.59 2.75 17.70
CA GLU A 518 36.93 2.40 18.20
C GLU A 518 37.74 1.55 17.22
N VAL A 519 37.10 0.81 16.30
CA VAL A 519 37.77 -0.13 15.39
C VAL A 519 37.27 0.03 13.95
N SER A 520 38.22 0.09 13.01
CA SER A 520 37.93 0.08 11.57
C SER A 520 37.69 -1.35 11.07
N GLY A 521 36.66 -1.57 10.25
CA GLY A 521 36.40 -2.90 9.69
C GLY A 521 35.15 -3.00 8.80
N LEU A 522 35.07 -4.09 8.04
CA LEU A 522 33.98 -4.47 7.14
C LEU A 522 33.02 -5.41 7.87
N ALA A 523 31.74 -5.06 7.91
CA ALA A 523 30.69 -5.86 8.54
C ALA A 523 29.99 -6.78 7.52
N PRO A 524 29.39 -7.90 7.99
CA PRO A 524 28.60 -8.79 7.15
C PRO A 524 27.56 -8.04 6.32
N ASN A 525 27.46 -8.40 5.05
CA ASN A 525 26.55 -7.79 4.10
C ASN A 525 25.17 -8.41 4.29
N PHE A 526 24.14 -7.60 4.15
CA PHE A 526 22.77 -8.05 4.31
C PHE A 526 21.91 -7.53 3.14
N PRO A 527 21.11 -8.41 2.50
CA PRO A 527 21.04 -9.86 2.72
C PRO A 527 22.28 -10.62 2.15
N ASN A 528 22.57 -11.82 2.69
CA ASN A 528 23.55 -12.77 2.14
C ASN A 528 23.08 -14.22 2.44
N PRO A 529 22.60 -15.00 1.43
CA PRO A 529 22.56 -14.68 0.00
C PRO A 529 21.58 -13.54 -0.35
N PHE A 530 21.82 -12.85 -1.46
CA PHE A 530 20.95 -11.78 -1.99
C PHE A 530 20.52 -12.04 -3.42
N ASN A 531 19.38 -11.47 -3.84
CA ASN A 531 18.75 -11.72 -5.15
C ASN A 531 18.66 -10.53 -6.11
N SER A 532 18.81 -9.29 -5.63
CA SER A 532 18.75 -8.06 -6.44
C SER A 532 19.78 -7.01 -6.03
N ALA A 533 20.10 -6.91 -4.74
CA ALA A 533 21.15 -6.04 -4.21
C ALA A 533 21.55 -6.47 -2.78
N THR A 534 22.68 -5.97 -2.29
CA THR A 534 23.11 -6.16 -0.89
C THR A 534 23.72 -4.88 -0.33
N LEU A 535 23.57 -4.66 0.98
CA LEU A 535 24.22 -3.55 1.70
C LEU A 535 25.57 -4.03 2.26
N ILE A 536 26.61 -3.26 2.00
CA ILE A 536 27.97 -3.46 2.50
C ILE A 536 28.27 -2.34 3.50
N THR A 537 28.42 -2.69 4.77
CA THR A 537 28.67 -1.75 5.87
C THR A 537 30.13 -1.81 6.31
N TYR A 538 30.77 -0.66 6.54
CA TYR A 538 32.10 -0.60 7.13
C TYR A 538 32.25 0.58 8.09
N HIS A 539 33.19 0.45 9.02
CA HIS A 539 33.51 1.46 10.03
C HIS A 539 34.95 1.94 9.86
N LEU A 540 35.19 3.21 10.17
CA LEU A 540 36.51 3.83 10.21
C LEU A 540 36.70 4.46 11.58
N SER A 541 37.72 4.00 12.30
CA SER A 541 38.15 4.55 13.58
C SER A 541 39.07 5.76 13.45
N SER A 542 39.57 6.02 12.24
CA SER A 542 40.37 7.21 11.92
C SER A 542 40.11 7.65 10.48
N PRO A 543 40.17 8.96 10.18
CA PRO A 543 39.98 9.46 8.83
C PRO A 543 41.11 9.04 7.89
N GLY A 544 40.82 8.82 6.60
CA GLY A 544 41.84 8.59 5.57
C GLY A 544 41.31 7.92 4.30
N PRO A 545 42.20 7.51 3.38
CA PRO A 545 41.82 6.93 2.09
C PRO A 545 41.15 5.56 2.25
N VAL A 546 39.97 5.41 1.66
CA VAL A 546 39.19 4.16 1.65
C VAL A 546 38.93 3.72 0.22
N GLN A 547 39.13 2.43 -0.02
CA GLN A 547 38.78 1.80 -1.28
C GLN A 547 37.99 0.51 -1.04
N LEU A 548 36.77 0.46 -1.59
CA LEU A 548 35.91 -0.73 -1.56
C LEU A 548 35.69 -1.22 -2.98
N VAL A 549 36.20 -2.42 -3.29
CA VAL A 549 36.14 -3.01 -4.63
C VAL A 549 35.53 -4.40 -4.56
N ILE A 550 34.64 -4.71 -5.50
CA ILE A 550 34.07 -6.04 -5.68
C ILE A 550 34.88 -6.80 -6.72
N TYR A 551 35.19 -8.06 -6.43
CA TYR A 551 35.93 -8.98 -7.29
C TYR A 551 35.08 -10.21 -7.61
N ASN A 552 35.28 -10.79 -8.78
CA ASN A 552 34.79 -12.13 -9.09
C ASN A 552 35.72 -13.20 -8.49
N VAL A 553 35.33 -14.48 -8.59
CA VAL A 553 36.13 -15.62 -8.08
C VAL A 553 37.51 -15.79 -8.74
N LEU A 554 37.73 -15.17 -9.90
CA LEU A 554 39.04 -15.17 -10.59
C LEU A 554 39.96 -14.05 -10.08
N GLY A 555 39.51 -13.25 -9.11
CA GLY A 555 40.27 -12.11 -8.58
C GLY A 555 40.29 -10.90 -9.50
N GLN A 556 39.39 -10.83 -10.49
CA GLN A 556 39.25 -9.66 -11.37
C GLN A 556 38.28 -8.65 -10.74
N PRO A 557 38.62 -7.35 -10.68
CA PRO A 557 37.71 -6.33 -10.18
C PRO A 557 36.52 -6.18 -11.12
N VAL A 558 35.31 -6.29 -10.58
CA VAL A 558 34.06 -6.14 -11.35
C VAL A 558 33.45 -4.75 -11.18
N ARG A 559 33.61 -4.14 -10.00
CA ARG A 559 33.15 -2.78 -9.72
C ARG A 559 33.88 -2.16 -8.53
N THR A 560 34.27 -0.90 -8.65
CA THR A 560 34.73 -0.09 -7.51
C THR A 560 33.54 0.69 -6.96
N LEU A 561 33.26 0.52 -5.66
CA LEU A 561 32.14 1.17 -4.97
C LEU A 561 32.57 2.43 -4.21
N VAL A 562 33.82 2.47 -3.73
CA VAL A 562 34.41 3.62 -3.04
C VAL A 562 35.87 3.74 -3.46
N ASP A 563 36.32 4.96 -3.70
CA ASP A 563 37.74 5.30 -3.89
C ASP A 563 37.96 6.78 -3.50
N GLN A 564 37.88 7.08 -2.20
CA GLN A 564 37.99 8.44 -1.68
C GLN A 564 38.47 8.49 -0.22
N SER A 565 38.90 9.66 0.25
CA SER A 565 39.19 9.89 1.66
C SER A 565 37.91 10.15 2.44
N GLN A 566 37.73 9.49 3.59
CA GLN A 566 36.55 9.62 4.44
C GLN A 566 36.94 9.95 5.89
N ALA A 567 36.02 10.58 6.63
CA ALA A 567 36.19 10.88 8.04
C ALA A 567 36.12 9.59 8.89
N ALA A 568 36.43 9.66 10.19
CA ALA A 568 36.11 8.55 11.08
C ALA A 568 34.58 8.47 11.25
N GLY A 569 34.00 7.27 11.19
CA GLY A 569 32.55 7.09 11.17
C GLY A 569 32.10 5.74 10.61
N SER A 570 30.78 5.57 10.51
CA SER A 570 30.13 4.36 9.97
C SER A 570 29.54 4.65 8.60
N TYR A 571 29.75 3.76 7.63
CA TYR A 571 29.37 3.94 6.23
C TYR A 571 28.61 2.71 5.72
N GLN A 572 27.60 2.94 4.90
CA GLN A 572 26.79 1.90 4.25
C GLN A 572 26.69 2.15 2.75
N ILE A 573 26.87 1.10 1.95
CA ILE A 573 26.86 1.19 0.49
C ILE A 573 26.10 0.02 -0.11
N ARG A 574 25.16 0.32 -1.01
CA ARG A 574 24.39 -0.66 -1.78
C ARG A 574 25.17 -1.10 -3.01
N TRP A 575 25.24 -2.41 -3.24
CA TRP A 575 25.68 -2.99 -4.52
C TRP A 575 24.52 -3.71 -5.21
N ASP A 576 24.18 -3.26 -6.42
CA ASP A 576 23.06 -3.66 -7.29
C ASP A 576 23.42 -4.77 -8.29
N VAL A 577 24.56 -5.44 -8.09
CA VAL A 577 25.03 -6.56 -8.92
C VAL A 577 25.34 -6.20 -10.38
N LEU A 578 25.55 -4.91 -10.66
CA LEU A 578 26.06 -4.46 -11.96
C LEU A 578 27.59 -4.35 -11.93
N ASP A 579 28.22 -4.66 -13.07
CA ASP A 579 29.64 -4.40 -13.33
C ASP A 579 29.90 -2.88 -13.52
N GLN A 580 31.17 -2.49 -13.67
CA GLN A 580 31.57 -1.09 -13.88
C GLN A 580 30.92 -0.43 -15.12
N ARG A 581 30.38 -1.21 -16.07
CA ARG A 581 29.72 -0.74 -17.30
C ARG A 581 28.19 -0.77 -17.19
N GLY A 582 27.64 -1.08 -16.01
CA GLY A 582 26.20 -1.17 -15.78
C GLY A 582 25.58 -2.48 -16.28
N VAL A 583 26.39 -3.50 -16.59
CA VAL A 583 25.90 -4.80 -17.08
C VAL A 583 25.67 -5.74 -15.89
N SER A 584 24.51 -6.38 -15.86
CA SER A 584 24.17 -7.37 -14.82
C SER A 584 25.14 -8.54 -14.81
N LEU A 585 25.64 -8.90 -13.62
CA LEU A 585 26.56 -10.00 -13.41
C LEU A 585 25.82 -11.34 -13.21
N SER A 586 26.50 -12.46 -13.42
CA SER A 586 25.92 -13.80 -13.24
C SER A 586 25.78 -14.19 -11.77
N THR A 587 24.78 -15.01 -11.44
CA THR A 587 24.66 -15.72 -10.16
C THR A 587 25.99 -16.36 -9.76
N GLY A 588 26.40 -16.20 -8.50
CA GLY A 588 27.67 -16.76 -8.03
C GLY A 588 28.26 -16.04 -6.83
N ILE A 589 29.51 -16.42 -6.53
CA ILE A 589 30.26 -15.86 -5.40
C ILE A 589 31.05 -14.64 -5.89
N TYR A 590 31.00 -13.57 -5.10
CA TYR A 590 31.81 -12.37 -5.26
C TYR A 590 32.57 -12.08 -3.96
N ILE A 591 33.61 -11.25 -4.05
CA ILE A 591 34.43 -10.86 -2.90
C ILE A 591 34.45 -9.35 -2.82
N ALA A 592 33.91 -8.78 -1.74
CA ALA A 592 34.14 -7.39 -1.38
C ALA A 592 35.51 -7.27 -0.70
N ARG A 593 36.32 -6.31 -1.11
CA ARG A 593 37.61 -5.99 -0.49
C ARG A 593 37.62 -4.52 -0.10
N LEU A 594 37.70 -4.27 1.21
CA LEU A 594 37.85 -2.95 1.80
C LEU A 594 39.33 -2.72 2.13
N SER A 595 39.90 -1.62 1.66
CA SER A 595 41.22 -1.11 2.05
C SER A 595 41.04 0.22 2.77
N TYR A 596 41.66 0.39 3.93
CA TYR A 596 41.57 1.58 4.78
C TYR A 596 42.91 1.82 5.51
N PRO A 597 43.11 2.98 6.17
CA PRO A 597 44.33 3.22 6.93
C PRO A 597 44.48 2.19 8.06
N GLY A 598 45.49 1.33 7.96
CA GLY A 598 45.77 0.30 8.97
C GLY A 598 45.29 -1.11 8.62
N GLY A 599 44.64 -1.36 7.47
CA GLY A 599 44.30 -2.73 7.10
C GLY A 599 43.59 -2.93 5.76
N VAL A 600 43.46 -4.21 5.41
CA VAL A 600 42.63 -4.70 4.30
C VAL A 600 41.77 -5.83 4.85
N GLN A 601 40.46 -5.77 4.58
CA GLN A 601 39.51 -6.83 4.93
C GLN A 601 38.72 -7.28 3.70
N THR A 602 38.37 -8.56 3.68
CA THR A 602 37.62 -9.18 2.58
C THR A 602 36.42 -9.93 3.08
N GLN A 603 35.33 -9.90 2.31
CA GLN A 603 34.11 -10.59 2.63
C GLN A 603 33.50 -11.26 1.41
N ARG A 604 32.99 -12.47 1.62
CA ARG A 604 32.33 -13.27 0.58
C ARG A 604 30.85 -12.88 0.45
N LEU A 605 30.45 -12.55 -0.77
CA LEU A 605 29.09 -12.20 -1.15
C LEU A 605 28.51 -13.35 -1.99
N LEU A 606 27.30 -13.83 -1.69
CA LEU A 606 26.62 -14.86 -2.48
C LEU A 606 25.39 -14.26 -3.17
N TYR A 607 25.48 -14.09 -4.49
CA TYR A 607 24.39 -13.62 -5.34
C TYR A 607 23.62 -14.82 -5.92
N LEU A 608 22.30 -14.84 -5.79
CA LEU A 608 21.36 -15.83 -6.36
C LEU A 608 20.38 -15.13 -7.31
N LYS A 609 20.09 -15.69 -8.48
CA LYS A 609 19.08 -15.15 -9.40
C LYS A 609 17.86 -16.04 -9.44
#